data_AF-A0AAN8FD18-F1
#
_entry.id   AF-A0AAN8FD18-F1
#
_cell.length_a   1.000
_cell.length_b   1.000
_cell.length_c   1.000
_cell.angle_alpha   90.00
_cell.angle_beta   90.00
_cell.angle_gamma   90.00
#
_symmetry.space_group_name_H-M   'P 1'
#
loop_
_entity.id
_entity.type
_entity.pdbx_description
1 polymer ?
#
loop_
_entity_poly.entity_id
_entity_poly.type
_entity_poly.pdbx_seq_one_letter_code
_entity_poly.pdbx_strand_id
1 'polypeptide(L)'
;MAALFQKNFCPPEIVFEFVAGVPDAMASKLRSLGVVVIGDEIPIDTITRVPEDFMEMLMSDVEENGRVPLNGTEPSQPPPINLDVSAVFVLISNMTHENGTNHEFDSVLLSQQAEMERKNPARKQLLSQIEDREWIICRTAYDSVRDILSTVGGESEKKRMEELFSNVRLVEDAVSEKTATLKHSDRINQRSLVS
;
A
#
# COMPACT_ATOMS: atom_id res chain seq x y z
N MET A 1 -19.89 8.28 -3.27
CA MET A 1 -18.62 8.59 -3.97
C MET A 1 -17.37 8.21 -3.14
N ALA A 2 -17.48 7.29 -2.16
CA ALA A 2 -16.36 6.85 -1.31
C ALA A 2 -15.65 5.57 -1.83
N ALA A 3 -16.00 5.12 -3.04
CA ALA A 3 -15.57 3.83 -3.60
C ALA A 3 -14.34 3.92 -4.52
N LEU A 4 -13.81 5.13 -4.78
CA LEU A 4 -12.80 5.31 -5.84
C LEU A 4 -11.35 5.13 -5.37
N PHE A 5 -11.07 5.16 -4.06
CA PHE A 5 -9.72 4.98 -3.52
C PHE A 5 -9.76 4.30 -2.14
N GLN A 6 -10.32 3.09 -2.07
CA GLN A 6 -10.09 2.21 -0.92
C GLN A 6 -8.60 1.87 -0.93
N LYS A 7 -7.88 2.52 -0.02
CA LYS A 7 -6.47 2.38 0.29
C LYS A 7 -5.99 0.94 0.08
N ASN A 8 -4.72 0.77 -0.30
CA ASN A 8 -3.93 -0.48 -0.28
C ASN A 8 -3.90 -1.23 1.08
N PHE A 9 -4.84 -0.93 1.97
CA PHE A 9 -5.18 -1.69 3.14
C PHE A 9 -5.92 -2.96 2.68
N CYS A 10 -5.15 -4.03 2.52
CA CYS A 10 -5.70 -5.37 2.70
C CYS A 10 -5.85 -5.57 4.21
N PRO A 11 -7.07 -5.71 4.76
CA PRO A 11 -7.22 -6.06 6.16
C PRO A 11 -6.46 -7.38 6.42
N PRO A 12 -5.66 -7.47 7.47
CA PRO A 12 -4.95 -8.71 7.77
C PRO A 12 -5.97 -9.83 8.00
N GLU A 13 -5.71 -10.99 7.42
CA GLU A 13 -6.44 -12.20 7.76
C GLU A 13 -6.08 -12.61 9.18
N ILE A 14 -7.09 -12.73 10.05
CA ILE A 14 -6.91 -13.15 11.44
C ILE A 14 -7.21 -14.65 11.50
N VAL A 15 -6.22 -15.43 11.90
CA VAL A 15 -6.32 -16.90 12.05
C VAL A 15 -6.10 -17.27 13.52
N PHE A 16 -7.05 -18.02 14.09
CA PHE A 16 -6.92 -18.64 15.41
C PHE A 16 -6.77 -20.15 15.26
N GLU A 17 -5.64 -20.69 15.68
CA GLU A 17 -5.37 -22.14 15.71
C GLU A 17 -5.52 -22.70 17.13
N PHE A 18 -6.43 -23.66 17.29
CA PHE A 18 -6.73 -24.34 18.54
C PHE A 18 -6.18 -25.77 18.51
N VAL A 19 -5.02 -25.96 19.16
CA VAL A 19 -4.29 -27.25 19.17
C VAL A 19 -5.00 -28.31 20.03
N ALA A 20 -5.83 -27.91 20.99
CA ALA A 20 -6.54 -28.80 21.91
C ALA A 20 -8.05 -28.89 21.64
N GLY A 21 -8.46 -28.52 20.43
CA GLY A 21 -9.86 -28.37 20.03
C GLY A 21 -10.46 -27.02 20.42
N VAL A 22 -11.53 -26.66 19.73
CA VAL A 22 -12.24 -25.37 19.85
C VAL A 22 -13.70 -25.61 20.23
N PRO A 23 -14.21 -25.04 21.34
CA PRO A 23 -15.64 -25.07 21.61
C PRO A 23 -16.46 -24.52 20.42
N ASP A 24 -17.46 -25.28 19.98
CA ASP A 24 -18.35 -24.97 18.85
C ASP A 24 -18.97 -23.57 18.90
N ALA A 25 -19.45 -23.13 20.06
CA ALA A 25 -20.00 -21.78 20.27
C ALA A 25 -18.92 -20.70 20.08
N MET A 26 -17.67 -20.97 20.48
CA MET A 26 -16.55 -20.05 20.30
C MET A 26 -16.09 -20.01 18.84
N ALA A 27 -16.02 -21.15 18.16
CA ALA A 27 -15.72 -21.22 16.72
C ALA A 27 -16.77 -20.44 15.91
N SER A 28 -18.05 -20.63 16.23
CA SER A 28 -19.17 -19.92 15.59
C SER A 28 -19.10 -18.41 15.81
N LYS A 29 -18.79 -17.97 17.04
CA LYS A 29 -18.65 -16.55 17.35
C LYS A 29 -17.48 -15.92 16.60
N LEU A 30 -16.30 -16.55 16.59
CA LEU A 30 -15.12 -16.05 15.88
C LEU A 30 -15.37 -15.95 14.37
N ARG A 31 -15.99 -16.97 13.76
CA ARG A 31 -16.37 -16.94 12.34
C ARG A 31 -17.37 -15.82 12.04
N SER A 32 -18.32 -15.55 12.95
CA SER A 32 -19.27 -14.44 12.80
C SER A 32 -18.60 -13.06 12.77
N LEU A 33 -17.37 -12.96 13.30
CA LEU A 33 -16.53 -11.76 13.30
C LEU A 33 -15.57 -11.70 12.10
N GLY A 34 -15.60 -12.68 11.19
CA GLY A 34 -14.69 -12.75 10.04
C GLY A 34 -13.31 -13.33 10.35
N VAL A 35 -13.16 -14.03 11.49
CA VAL A 35 -11.91 -14.72 11.88
C VAL A 35 -11.91 -16.15 11.32
N VAL A 36 -10.76 -16.58 10.78
CA VAL A 36 -10.54 -17.97 10.38
C VAL A 36 -10.17 -18.79 11.61
N VAL A 37 -10.83 -19.94 11.80
CA VAL A 37 -10.61 -20.83 12.95
C VAL A 37 -10.12 -22.19 12.45
N ILE A 38 -8.96 -22.62 12.95
CA ILE A 38 -8.33 -23.91 12.67
C ILE A 38 -8.32 -24.74 13.95
N GLY A 39 -8.72 -26.00 13.87
CA GLY A 39 -8.76 -26.94 15.01
C GLY A 39 -10.03 -27.79 15.02
N ASP A 40 -10.02 -28.87 15.81
CA ASP A 40 -11.15 -29.78 15.93
C ASP A 40 -12.26 -29.16 16.79
N GLU A 41 -13.49 -29.10 16.28
CA GLU A 41 -14.64 -28.58 17.05
C GLU A 41 -15.07 -29.57 18.13
N ILE A 42 -15.23 -29.06 19.35
CA ILE A 42 -15.73 -29.80 20.51
C ILE A 42 -17.03 -29.17 21.02
N PRO A 43 -18.04 -29.95 21.43
CA PRO A 43 -19.28 -29.38 21.96
C PRO A 43 -19.01 -28.63 23.26
N ILE A 44 -19.45 -27.37 23.37
CA ILE A 44 -19.19 -26.54 24.56
C ILE A 44 -19.73 -27.16 25.85
N ASP A 45 -20.82 -27.93 25.76
CA ASP A 45 -21.44 -28.65 26.89
C ASP A 45 -20.50 -29.68 27.54
N THR A 46 -19.47 -30.13 26.84
CA THR A 46 -18.46 -31.05 27.37
C THR A 46 -17.44 -30.35 28.29
N ILE A 47 -17.46 -29.02 28.34
CA ILE A 47 -16.52 -28.21 29.12
C ILE A 47 -17.14 -27.92 30.50
N THR A 48 -16.65 -28.62 31.53
CA THR A 48 -17.21 -28.60 32.90
C THR A 48 -17.08 -27.27 33.66
N ARG A 49 -16.46 -26.23 33.09
CA ARG A 49 -16.17 -24.95 33.76
C ARG A 49 -16.28 -23.74 32.83
N VAL A 50 -17.45 -23.54 32.24
CA VAL A 50 -17.76 -22.32 31.50
C VAL A 50 -18.51 -21.35 32.44
N PRO A 51 -17.98 -20.15 32.74
CA PRO A 51 -18.72 -19.14 33.50
C PRO A 51 -20.02 -18.75 32.78
N GLU A 52 -21.11 -18.55 33.53
CA GLU A 52 -22.43 -18.18 32.97
C GLU A 52 -22.34 -16.91 32.11
N ASP A 53 -21.65 -15.88 32.61
CA ASP A 53 -21.39 -14.62 31.89
C ASP A 53 -20.67 -14.83 30.54
N PHE A 54 -19.81 -15.85 30.45
CA PHE A 54 -19.08 -16.16 29.21
C PHE A 54 -19.99 -16.85 28.19
N MET A 55 -20.91 -17.70 28.66
CA MET A 55 -21.90 -18.35 27.81
C MET A 55 -22.90 -17.32 27.26
N GLU A 56 -23.34 -16.37 28.09
CA GLU A 56 -24.19 -15.26 27.65
C GLU A 56 -23.52 -14.41 26.56
N MET A 57 -22.21 -14.12 26.72
CA MET A 57 -21.44 -13.39 25.71
C MET A 57 -21.34 -14.15 24.37
N LEU A 58 -21.15 -15.47 24.40
CA LEU A 58 -21.10 -16.31 23.19
C LEU A 58 -22.45 -16.39 22.47
N MET A 59 -23.54 -16.40 23.22
CA MET A 59 -24.91 -16.51 22.69
C MET A 59 -25.53 -15.15 22.30
N SER A 60 -24.96 -14.04 22.77
CA SER A 60 -25.40 -12.70 22.35
C SER A 60 -25.17 -12.47 20.86
N ASP A 61 -26.17 -11.93 20.16
CA ASP A 61 -26.01 -11.50 18.78
C ASP A 61 -25.01 -10.35 18.72
N VAL A 62 -24.11 -10.38 17.74
CA VAL A 62 -23.23 -9.24 17.46
C VAL A 62 -24.12 -8.17 16.82
N GLU A 63 -24.34 -7.03 17.49
CA GLU A 63 -25.03 -5.90 16.89
C GLU A 63 -24.41 -5.59 15.51
N GLU A 64 -25.26 -5.49 14.50
CA GLU A 64 -24.93 -5.43 13.06
C GLU A 64 -24.28 -4.09 12.64
N ASN A 65 -23.52 -3.43 13.51
CA ASN A 65 -22.95 -2.11 13.25
C ASN A 65 -21.51 -2.11 12.71
N GLY A 66 -20.98 -3.27 12.30
CA GLY A 66 -19.59 -3.36 11.85
C GLY A 66 -19.26 -4.45 10.85
N ARG A 67 -20.25 -5.14 10.26
CA ARG A 67 -20.00 -6.11 9.19
C ARG A 67 -19.51 -5.37 7.95
N VAL A 68 -18.19 -5.22 7.83
CA VAL A 68 -17.57 -4.95 6.54
C VAL A 68 -17.81 -6.22 5.72
N PRO A 69 -18.53 -6.17 4.60
CA PRO A 69 -18.71 -7.35 3.76
C PRO A 69 -17.33 -7.86 3.38
N LEU A 70 -17.04 -9.13 3.72
CA LEU A 70 -15.96 -9.87 3.09
C LEU A 70 -16.38 -10.06 1.64
N ASN A 71 -16.09 -9.07 0.79
CA ASN A 71 -16.15 -9.23 -0.63
C ASN A 71 -15.08 -10.27 -1.00
N GLY A 72 -15.50 -11.53 -1.05
CA GLY A 72 -14.79 -12.62 -1.72
C GLY A 72 -14.80 -12.42 -3.24
N THR A 73 -14.38 -11.24 -3.69
CA THR A 73 -14.09 -11.01 -5.09
C THR A 73 -12.69 -11.54 -5.31
N GLU A 74 -12.60 -12.71 -5.93
CA GLU A 74 -11.40 -13.18 -6.65
C GLU A 74 -10.67 -11.95 -7.22
N PRO A 75 -9.36 -11.75 -6.98
CA PRO A 75 -8.68 -10.54 -7.41
C PRO A 75 -8.68 -10.46 -8.94
N SER A 76 -9.66 -9.71 -9.44
CA SER A 76 -9.74 -9.15 -10.78
C SER A 76 -8.54 -8.21 -10.96
N GLN A 77 -7.41 -8.79 -11.38
CA GLN A 77 -6.13 -8.12 -11.62
C GLN A 77 -5.54 -7.43 -10.36
N PRO A 78 -4.22 -7.46 -10.18
CA PRO A 78 -3.59 -6.73 -9.09
C PRO A 78 -3.89 -5.22 -9.23
N PRO A 79 -4.10 -4.50 -8.11
CA PRO A 79 -4.41 -3.08 -8.17
C PRO A 79 -3.23 -2.29 -8.80
N PRO A 80 -3.52 -1.15 -9.44
CA PRO A 80 -2.49 -0.32 -10.04
C PRO A 80 -1.52 0.22 -8.99
N ILE A 81 -0.30 0.51 -9.43
CA ILE A 81 0.76 1.10 -8.60
C ILE A 81 0.87 2.59 -8.89
N ASN A 82 0.74 3.40 -7.85
CA ASN A 82 1.00 4.83 -7.92
C ASN A 82 2.51 5.11 -7.83
N LEU A 83 3.06 5.68 -8.90
CA LEU A 83 4.46 6.13 -8.95
C LEU A 83 4.57 7.51 -8.32
N ASP A 84 5.33 7.61 -7.23
CA ASP A 84 5.69 8.89 -6.65
C ASP A 84 6.90 9.51 -7.38
N VAL A 85 7.26 10.74 -7.03
CA VAL A 85 8.39 11.46 -7.64
C VAL A 85 9.69 10.64 -7.54
N SER A 86 9.94 10.01 -6.40
CA SER A 86 11.16 9.23 -6.15
C SER A 86 11.21 7.96 -7.00
N ALA A 87 10.11 7.20 -7.08
CA ALA A 87 10.01 6.00 -7.91
C ALA A 87 10.23 6.35 -9.39
N VAL A 88 9.68 7.47 -9.86
CA VAL A 88 9.92 7.94 -11.22
C VAL A 88 11.41 8.21 -11.45
N PHE A 89 12.11 8.90 -10.54
CA PHE A 89 13.56 9.12 -10.66
C PHE A 89 14.37 7.84 -10.65
N VAL A 90 13.99 6.83 -9.87
CA VAL A 90 14.62 5.52 -9.91
C VAL A 90 14.47 4.86 -11.28
N LEU A 91 13.35 5.08 -11.98
CA LEU A 91 13.12 4.50 -13.32
C LEU A 91 13.87 5.23 -14.43
N ILE A 92 14.07 6.55 -14.32
CA ILE A 92 14.58 7.40 -15.41
C ILE A 92 15.97 7.98 -15.20
N SER A 93 16.57 7.91 -14.00
CA SER A 93 17.86 8.56 -13.72
C SER A 93 19.02 7.84 -14.42
N ASN A 94 20.05 8.58 -14.85
CA ASN A 94 21.32 7.97 -15.27
C ASN A 94 21.99 7.15 -14.16
N MET A 95 21.74 7.49 -12.89
CA MET A 95 22.38 6.84 -11.76
C MET A 95 21.92 5.39 -11.59
N THR A 96 20.61 5.15 -11.73
CA THR A 96 19.94 3.88 -11.44
C THR A 96 19.69 3.03 -12.69
N HIS A 97 19.91 3.58 -13.89
CA HIS A 97 19.74 2.84 -15.15
C HIS A 97 20.95 1.95 -15.46
N GLU A 98 20.88 1.21 -16.57
CA GLU A 98 21.88 0.20 -16.90
C GLU A 98 23.29 0.81 -16.97
N ASN A 99 24.25 0.14 -16.34
CA ASN A 99 25.64 0.60 -16.16
C ASN A 99 25.83 1.83 -15.24
N GLY A 100 24.75 2.39 -14.70
CA GLY A 100 24.77 3.56 -13.82
C GLY A 100 25.50 4.76 -14.42
N THR A 101 25.99 5.66 -13.57
CA THR A 101 26.87 6.76 -13.98
C THR A 101 28.34 6.42 -13.73
N ASN A 102 29.21 6.72 -14.68
CA ASN A 102 30.68 6.65 -14.52
C ASN A 102 31.30 8.02 -14.23
N HIS A 103 30.47 9.03 -13.92
CA HIS A 103 30.95 10.35 -13.54
C HIS A 103 31.68 10.29 -12.19
N GLU A 104 32.87 10.88 -12.14
CA GLU A 104 33.60 11.09 -10.89
C GLU A 104 33.12 12.39 -10.25
N PHE A 105 32.49 12.27 -9.09
CA PHE A 105 32.02 13.43 -8.34
C PHE A 105 33.14 13.93 -7.42
N ASP A 106 33.26 15.26 -7.31
CA ASP A 106 34.17 15.90 -6.36
C ASP A 106 33.87 15.49 -4.90
N SER A 107 32.61 15.14 -4.63
CA SER A 107 32.18 14.61 -3.34
C SER A 107 32.45 13.11 -3.25
N VAL A 108 33.25 12.73 -2.26
CA VAL A 108 33.52 11.32 -1.90
C VAL A 108 32.22 10.55 -1.65
N LEU A 109 31.25 11.18 -0.97
CA LEU A 109 29.97 10.56 -0.66
C LEU A 109 29.18 10.24 -1.94
N LEU A 110 29.10 11.18 -2.89
CA LEU A 110 28.37 10.99 -4.14
C LEU A 110 29.05 9.93 -5.03
N SER A 111 30.38 9.91 -5.06
CA SER A 111 31.15 8.89 -5.76
C SER A 111 30.93 7.49 -5.17
N GLN A 112 30.87 7.35 -3.85
CA GLN A 112 30.51 6.09 -3.19
C GLN A 112 29.06 5.68 -3.50
N GLN A 113 28.11 6.62 -3.49
CA GLN A 113 26.72 6.36 -3.85
C GLN A 113 26.58 5.86 -5.29
N ALA A 114 27.27 6.48 -6.24
CA ALA A 114 27.30 6.02 -7.62
C ALA A 114 27.90 4.62 -7.75
N GLU A 115 28.95 4.30 -6.98
CA GLU A 115 29.52 2.96 -6.95
C GLU A 115 28.56 1.90 -6.37
N MET A 116 27.85 2.24 -5.29
CA MET A 116 26.84 1.37 -4.70
C MET A 116 25.71 1.10 -5.69
N GLU A 117 25.22 2.13 -6.37
CA GLU A 117 24.15 2.00 -7.37
C GLU A 117 24.59 1.14 -8.56
N ARG A 118 25.85 1.28 -9.05
CA ARG A 118 26.39 0.39 -10.11
C ARG A 118 26.45 -1.09 -9.68
N LYS A 119 26.73 -1.37 -8.41
CA LYS A 119 26.82 -2.74 -7.88
C LYS A 119 25.44 -3.36 -7.65
N ASN A 120 24.49 -2.58 -7.15
CA ASN A 120 23.14 -3.05 -6.84
C ASN A 120 22.09 -1.98 -7.17
N PRO A 121 21.67 -1.86 -8.45
CA PRO A 121 20.76 -0.80 -8.87
C PRO A 121 19.37 -0.92 -8.24
N ALA A 122 18.89 0.17 -7.64
CA ALA A 122 17.56 0.29 -7.06
C ALA A 122 16.47 0.05 -8.11
N ARG A 123 16.72 0.42 -9.38
CA ARG A 123 15.79 0.20 -10.49
C ARG A 123 15.40 -1.26 -10.66
N LYS A 124 16.35 -2.18 -10.51
CA LYS A 124 16.10 -3.63 -10.66
C LYS A 124 15.16 -4.13 -9.56
N GLN A 125 15.40 -3.69 -8.33
CA GLN A 125 14.57 -4.05 -7.18
C GLN A 125 13.16 -3.49 -7.32
N LEU A 126 13.04 -2.21 -7.69
CA LEU A 126 11.74 -1.56 -7.92
C LEU A 126 10.95 -2.30 -9.00
N LEU A 127 11.55 -2.52 -10.18
CA LEU A 127 10.87 -3.22 -11.29
C LEU A 127 10.36 -4.60 -10.87
N SER A 128 11.14 -5.39 -10.13
CA SER A 128 10.71 -6.72 -9.66
C SER A 128 9.50 -6.71 -8.73
N GLN A 129 9.21 -5.58 -8.08
CA GLN A 129 8.07 -5.42 -7.17
C GLN A 129 6.82 -4.89 -7.86
N ILE A 130 7.00 -4.20 -9.00
CA ILE A 130 5.94 -3.48 -9.71
C ILE A 130 5.63 -4.08 -11.09
N GLU A 131 6.32 -5.17 -11.44
CA GLU A 131 6.08 -5.97 -12.64
C GLU A 131 4.63 -6.48 -12.67
N ASP A 132 4.08 -6.59 -13.88
CA ASP A 132 2.70 -7.05 -14.16
C ASP A 132 1.57 -6.22 -13.53
N ARG A 133 1.85 -4.98 -13.11
CA ARG A 133 0.82 -4.05 -12.61
C ARG A 133 0.68 -2.83 -13.50
N GLU A 134 -0.55 -2.34 -13.62
CA GLU A 134 -0.80 -1.03 -14.26
C GLU A 134 -0.10 0.07 -13.44
N TRP A 135 0.60 0.98 -14.13
CA TRP A 135 1.23 2.14 -13.49
C TRP A 135 0.34 3.37 -13.60
N ILE A 136 0.11 4.03 -12.46
CA ILE A 136 -0.57 5.31 -12.38
C ILE A 136 0.34 6.36 -11.75
N ILE A 137 0.07 7.63 -12.02
CA ILE A 137 0.74 8.76 -11.36
C ILE A 137 -0.28 9.87 -11.11
N CYS A 138 -0.18 10.54 -9.96
CA CYS A 138 -1.06 11.67 -9.66
C CYS A 138 -0.58 12.97 -10.33
N ARG A 139 -1.51 13.91 -10.59
CA ARG A 139 -1.23 15.20 -11.24
C ARG A 139 -0.08 15.95 -10.57
N THR A 140 -0.11 16.07 -9.24
CA THR A 140 0.95 16.74 -8.48
C THR A 140 2.33 16.10 -8.68
N ALA A 141 2.42 14.76 -8.65
CA ALA A 141 3.69 14.07 -8.85
C ALA A 141 4.19 14.20 -10.29
N TYR A 142 3.29 14.11 -11.27
CA TYR A 142 3.58 14.29 -12.69
C TYR A 142 4.18 15.67 -12.96
N ASP A 143 3.51 16.73 -12.50
CA ASP A 143 3.98 18.10 -12.71
C ASP A 143 5.30 18.35 -11.98
N SER A 144 5.47 17.83 -10.76
CA SER A 144 6.72 17.92 -9.99
C SER A 144 7.91 17.30 -10.73
N VAL A 145 7.73 16.09 -11.29
CA VAL A 145 8.80 15.43 -12.08
C VAL A 145 9.16 16.26 -13.31
N ARG A 146 8.17 16.76 -14.04
CA ARG A 146 8.39 17.58 -15.23
C ARG A 146 9.14 18.86 -14.89
N ASP A 147 8.75 19.54 -13.82
CA ASP A 147 9.38 20.79 -13.38
C ASP A 147 10.84 20.56 -12.96
N ILE A 148 11.11 19.51 -12.20
CA ILE A 148 12.49 19.14 -11.81
C ILE A 148 13.32 18.85 -13.07
N LEU A 149 12.85 17.99 -13.98
CA LEU A 149 13.62 17.64 -15.18
C LEU A 149 13.81 18.82 -16.14
N SER A 150 12.85 19.74 -16.22
CA SER A 150 13.01 20.96 -17.00
C SER A 150 14.19 21.80 -16.51
N THR A 151 14.44 21.77 -15.20
CA THR A 151 15.48 22.57 -14.51
C THR A 151 16.84 21.84 -14.51
N VAL A 152 16.87 20.57 -14.11
CA VAL A 152 18.13 19.83 -13.85
C VAL A 152 18.35 18.59 -14.72
N GLY A 153 17.34 18.16 -15.48
CA GLY A 153 17.38 16.91 -16.22
C GLY A 153 18.21 16.95 -17.50
N GLY A 154 19.04 15.93 -17.71
CA GLY A 154 19.76 15.72 -18.96
C GLY A 154 18.86 15.20 -20.10
N GLU A 155 19.36 15.21 -21.34
CA GLU A 155 18.61 14.75 -22.52
C GLU A 155 18.14 13.29 -22.39
N SER A 156 18.99 12.41 -21.86
CA SER A 156 18.66 10.99 -21.68
C SER A 156 17.55 10.77 -20.64
N GLU A 157 17.51 11.58 -19.57
CA GLU A 157 16.48 11.49 -18.51
C GLU A 157 15.15 12.05 -19.01
N LYS A 158 15.19 13.15 -19.78
CA LYS A 158 14.00 13.71 -20.45
C LYS A 158 13.37 12.73 -21.42
N LYS A 159 14.18 12.08 -22.27
CA LYS A 159 13.71 11.05 -23.19
C LYS A 159 13.05 9.87 -22.45
N ARG A 160 13.66 9.38 -21.38
CA ARG A 160 13.11 8.29 -20.56
C ARG A 160 11.85 8.69 -19.81
N MET A 161 11.73 9.94 -19.39
CA MET A 161 10.47 10.46 -18.83
C MET A 161 9.34 10.40 -19.86
N GLU A 162 9.58 10.84 -21.09
CA GLU A 162 8.57 10.79 -22.16
C GLU A 162 8.12 9.34 -22.45
N GLU A 163 9.09 8.43 -22.58
CA GLU A 163 8.84 7.00 -22.74
C GLU A 163 8.06 6.41 -21.56
N LEU A 164 8.45 6.72 -20.32
CA LEU A 164 7.74 6.29 -19.11
C LEU A 164 6.30 6.80 -19.09
N PHE A 165 6.09 8.11 -19.27
CA PHE A 165 4.77 8.72 -19.18
C PHE A 165 3.83 8.33 -20.31
N SER A 166 4.33 7.85 -21.45
CA SER A 166 3.49 7.22 -22.48
C SER A 166 2.82 5.91 -22.01
N ASN A 167 3.38 5.26 -20.98
CA ASN A 167 2.91 3.97 -20.45
C ASN A 167 2.26 4.09 -19.06
N VAL A 168 2.23 5.29 -18.46
CA VAL A 168 1.66 5.54 -17.14
C VAL A 168 0.34 6.30 -17.28
N ARG A 169 -0.70 5.83 -16.60
CA ARG A 169 -2.00 6.51 -16.59
C ARG A 169 -2.01 7.65 -15.56
N LEU A 170 -2.25 8.86 -16.04
CA LEU A 170 -2.38 10.05 -15.20
C LEU A 170 -3.74 10.08 -14.48
N VAL A 171 -3.71 10.37 -13.18
CA VAL A 171 -4.89 10.44 -12.31
C VAL A 171 -4.91 11.82 -11.64
N GLU A 172 -6.07 12.45 -11.56
CA GLU A 172 -6.23 13.72 -10.84
C GLU A 172 -6.09 13.54 -9.32
N ASP A 173 -5.53 14.54 -8.65
CA ASP A 173 -5.42 14.53 -7.20
C ASP A 173 -6.82 14.57 -6.55
N ALA A 174 -7.06 13.70 -5.58
CA ALA A 174 -8.35 13.57 -4.92
C ALA A 174 -8.27 14.14 -3.49
N VAL A 175 -8.92 15.28 -3.25
CA VAL A 175 -9.06 15.84 -1.91
C VAL A 175 -10.25 15.18 -1.21
N SER A 176 -10.01 14.53 -0.07
CA SER A 176 -11.11 13.96 0.71
C SER A 176 -11.92 15.07 1.41
N GLU A 177 -13.23 14.87 1.57
CA GLU A 177 -14.09 15.81 2.33
C GLU A 177 -13.58 16.03 3.77
N LYS A 178 -12.95 15.02 4.36
CA LYS A 178 -12.29 15.12 5.68
C LYS A 178 -11.06 16.03 5.63
N THR A 179 -10.27 15.98 4.56
CA THR A 179 -9.10 16.85 4.38
C THR A 179 -9.55 18.30 4.16
N ALA A 180 -10.61 18.52 3.38
CA ALA A 180 -11.17 19.85 3.12
C ALA A 180 -11.71 20.56 4.39
N THR A 181 -12.05 19.80 5.43
CA THR A 181 -12.56 20.33 6.71
C THR A 181 -11.48 20.51 7.77
N LEU A 182 -10.22 20.13 7.49
CA LEU A 182 -9.11 20.34 8.41
C LEU A 182 -8.82 21.84 8.56
N LYS A 183 -8.89 22.33 9.79
CA LYS A 183 -8.54 23.73 10.10
C LYS A 183 -7.04 23.92 9.97
N HIS A 184 -6.65 25.07 9.41
CA HIS A 184 -5.26 25.50 9.43
C HIS A 184 -4.71 25.50 10.86
N SER A 185 -3.52 24.93 11.01
CA SER A 185 -2.74 24.96 12.25
C SER A 185 -1.26 24.97 11.91
N ASP A 186 -0.39 25.23 12.88
CA ASP A 186 1.07 25.18 12.68
C ASP A 186 1.58 23.83 12.14
N ARG A 187 0.78 22.76 12.29
CA ARG A 187 1.07 21.41 11.77
C ARG A 187 0.38 21.10 10.44
N ILE A 188 -0.59 21.91 10.01
CA ILE A 188 -1.37 21.72 8.78
C ILE A 188 -1.24 23.00 7.96
N ASN A 189 -0.23 23.02 7.10
CA ASN A 189 0.04 24.14 6.20
C ASN A 189 -0.74 23.98 4.88
N GLN A 190 -0.72 25.02 4.04
CA GLN A 190 -1.61 25.09 2.87
C GLN A 190 -1.33 23.96 1.89
N ARG A 191 -0.05 23.60 1.75
CA ARG A 191 0.43 22.41 1.05
C ARG A 191 -0.22 21.11 1.54
N SER A 192 -0.37 20.91 2.86
CA SER A 192 -0.96 19.68 3.42
C SER A 192 -2.45 19.51 3.14
N LEU A 193 -3.15 20.56 2.71
CA LEU A 193 -4.59 20.51 2.41
C LEU A 193 -4.89 20.15 0.95
N VAL A 194 -3.92 20.35 0.06
CA VAL A 194 -4.06 20.14 -1.40
C VAL A 194 -3.32 18.89 -1.91
N SER A 195 -2.57 18.22 -1.03
CA SER A 195 -1.80 17.00 -1.31
C SER A 195 -2.58 15.74 -0.95
#